data_AF-F0F7V0-F1
#
_entry.id   AF-F0F7V0-F1
#
_cell.length_a   1.000
_cell.length_b   1.000
_cell.length_c   1.000
_cell.angle_alpha   90.00
_cell.angle_beta   90.00
_cell.angle_gamma   90.00
#
_symmetry.space_group_name_H-M   'P 1'
#
loop_
_entity.id
_entity.type
_entity.pdbx_description
1 polymer ?
#
loop_
_entity_poly.entity_id
_entity_poly.type
_entity_poly.pdbx_seq_one_letter_code
_entity_poly.pdbx_strand_id
1 'polypeptide(L)'
;MIIYMKKMICLLAAMAFISCDYQYNNFKITGISMHAVTLSDSVNSKKKYYLIGFTTVLCHSKFTLFGGGVEPGLKGIDERIKSIEIYTRNGKTISSHFKGWRASLEGSISDGTADYSYLSSSNIRELVNSINDRDRQGVGERIKFRRLFYTNSDDIPYKIVIRFNKRKINSKVINEEEKYKVISAAHS
;
A
#
# COMPACT_ATOMS: atom_id res chain seq x y z
N MET A 1 -26.48 31.94 39.94
CA MET A 1 -25.53 30.80 40.07
C MET A 1 -25.93 29.58 39.23
N ILE A 2 -27.17 29.09 39.31
CA ILE A 2 -27.65 27.89 38.58
C ILE A 2 -27.53 28.00 37.05
N ILE A 3 -27.83 29.17 36.47
CA ILE A 3 -27.74 29.40 35.01
C ILE A 3 -26.28 29.34 34.49
N TYR A 4 -25.34 29.88 35.26
CA TYR A 4 -23.90 29.81 34.93
C TYR A 4 -23.36 28.38 35.00
N MET A 5 -23.79 27.62 36.00
CA MET A 5 -23.39 26.21 36.18
C MET A 5 -23.91 25.33 35.03
N LYS A 6 -25.16 25.54 34.57
CA LYS A 6 -25.71 24.86 33.39
C LYS A 6 -24.94 25.19 32.10
N LYS A 7 -24.56 26.46 31.90
CA LYS A 7 -23.76 26.88 30.73
C LYS A 7 -22.36 26.26 30.74
N MET A 8 -21.71 26.18 31.91
CA MET A 8 -20.40 25.51 32.05
C MET A 8 -20.47 24.01 31.76
N ILE A 9 -21.51 23.32 32.22
CA ILE A 9 -21.72 21.90 31.93
C ILE A 9 -21.93 21.68 30.42
N CYS A 10 -22.75 22.52 29.77
CA CYS A 10 -22.94 22.43 28.31
C CYS A 10 -21.65 22.71 27.54
N LEU A 11 -20.83 23.66 27.99
CA LEU A 11 -19.53 23.98 27.36
C LEU A 11 -18.55 22.81 27.49
N LEU A 12 -18.47 22.19 28.67
CA LEU A 12 -17.63 21.01 28.92
C LEU A 12 -18.11 19.79 28.11
N ALA A 13 -19.42 19.58 28.01
CA ALA A 13 -19.99 18.54 27.17
C ALA A 13 -19.66 18.80 25.69
N ALA A 14 -19.82 20.02 25.21
CA ALA A 14 -19.46 20.40 23.84
C ALA A 14 -17.96 20.21 23.55
N MET A 15 -17.08 20.62 24.47
CA MET A 15 -15.63 20.39 24.33
C MET A 15 -15.28 18.90 24.35
N ALA A 16 -15.95 18.09 25.17
CA ALA A 16 -15.77 16.64 25.17
C ALA A 16 -16.22 16.02 23.83
N PHE A 17 -17.39 16.40 23.31
CA PHE A 17 -17.89 15.93 22.01
C PHE A 17 -16.98 16.34 20.84
N ILE A 18 -16.46 17.57 20.84
CA ILE A 18 -15.50 18.05 19.83
C ILE A 18 -14.17 17.29 19.92
N SER A 19 -13.79 16.85 21.12
CA SER A 19 -12.54 16.09 21.37
C SER A 19 -12.67 14.60 21.08
N CYS A 20 -13.84 14.13 20.64
CA CYS A 20 -14.07 12.74 20.30
C CYS A 20 -13.75 12.50 18.83
N ASP A 21 -12.92 11.49 18.56
CA ASP A 21 -12.59 11.08 17.20
C ASP A 21 -12.67 9.56 17.05
N TYR A 22 -12.89 9.11 15.82
CA TYR A 22 -12.88 7.70 15.45
C TYR A 22 -11.52 7.30 14.92
N GLN A 23 -10.80 6.50 15.71
CA GLN A 23 -9.55 5.90 15.29
C GLN A 23 -9.80 4.54 14.63
N TYR A 24 -9.23 4.32 13.46
CA TYR A 24 -9.29 3.03 12.77
C TYR A 24 -7.99 2.28 12.99
N ASN A 25 -8.08 1.12 13.64
CA ASN A 25 -6.88 0.37 14.00
C ASN A 25 -6.32 -0.46 12.85
N ASN A 26 -7.17 -0.92 11.95
CA ASN A 26 -6.82 -1.88 10.91
C ASN A 26 -7.31 -1.42 9.54
N PHE A 27 -6.86 -2.10 8.49
CA PHE A 27 -7.40 -1.93 7.15
C PHE A 27 -7.67 -3.28 6.46
N LYS A 28 -8.53 -3.25 5.44
CA LYS A 28 -8.77 -4.34 4.50
C LYS A 28 -8.30 -3.93 3.13
N ILE A 29 -7.57 -4.81 2.46
CA ILE A 29 -7.27 -4.66 1.04
C ILE A 29 -8.52 -5.08 0.25
N THR A 30 -9.03 -4.16 -0.56
CA THR A 30 -10.24 -4.32 -1.40
C THR A 30 -9.91 -4.34 -2.90
N GLY A 31 -8.75 -3.81 -3.29
CA GLY A 31 -8.31 -3.76 -4.69
C GLY A 31 -6.81 -3.98 -4.84
N ILE A 32 -6.39 -4.37 -6.04
CA ILE A 32 -5.00 -4.43 -6.46
C ILE A 32 -4.88 -3.89 -7.89
N SER A 33 -3.82 -3.14 -8.17
CA SER A 33 -3.45 -2.71 -9.52
C SER A 33 -2.01 -3.09 -9.83
N MET A 34 -1.71 -3.25 -11.11
CA MET A 34 -0.36 -3.52 -11.57
C MET A 34 -0.15 -2.88 -12.95
N HIS A 35 0.89 -2.05 -13.07
CA HIS A 35 1.19 -1.25 -14.25
C HIS A 35 2.64 -1.46 -14.66
N ALA A 36 2.88 -1.65 -15.96
CA ALA A 36 4.22 -1.60 -16.52
C ALA A 36 4.73 -0.16 -16.52
N VAL A 37 6.00 0.03 -16.15
CA VAL A 37 6.62 1.34 -16.12
C VAL A 37 8.01 1.31 -16.72
N THR A 38 8.40 2.44 -17.30
CA THR A 38 9.75 2.67 -17.80
C THR A 38 10.45 3.67 -16.90
N LEU A 39 11.54 3.24 -16.26
CA LEU A 39 12.36 4.08 -15.38
C LEU A 39 13.51 4.69 -16.17
N SER A 40 13.27 5.90 -16.69
CA SER A 40 14.11 6.61 -17.66
C SER A 40 15.58 6.75 -17.23
N ASP A 41 15.80 7.01 -15.94
CA ASP A 41 17.12 7.32 -15.37
C ASP A 41 17.72 6.14 -14.58
N SER A 42 17.16 4.93 -14.74
CA SER A 42 17.69 3.75 -14.09
C SER A 42 18.95 3.22 -14.79
N VAL A 43 20.01 2.99 -14.00
CA VAL A 43 21.25 2.29 -14.40
C VAL A 43 20.99 0.90 -15.02
N ASN A 44 19.79 0.34 -14.84
CA ASN A 44 19.37 -0.95 -15.39
C ASN A 44 18.19 -0.80 -16.38
N SER A 45 18.38 -0.01 -17.44
CA SER A 45 17.36 0.28 -18.48
C SER A 45 16.86 -0.95 -19.27
N LYS A 46 17.50 -2.12 -19.15
CA LYS A 46 17.12 -3.35 -19.87
C LYS A 46 16.08 -4.21 -19.14
N LYS A 47 15.63 -3.81 -17.95
CA LYS A 47 14.66 -4.57 -17.14
C LYS A 47 13.25 -4.05 -17.36
N LYS A 48 12.26 -4.95 -17.28
CA LYS A 48 10.84 -4.59 -17.32
C LYS A 48 10.38 -4.30 -15.89
N TYR A 49 9.95 -3.08 -15.61
CA TYR A 49 9.53 -2.65 -14.28
C TYR A 49 8.01 -2.63 -14.17
N TYR A 50 7.53 -2.90 -12.97
CA TYR A 50 6.12 -2.90 -12.64
C TYR A 50 5.86 -2.27 -11.27
N LEU A 51 4.82 -1.45 -11.20
CA LEU A 51 4.30 -0.90 -9.96
C LEU A 51 3.03 -1.65 -9.56
N ILE A 52 3.00 -2.16 -8.33
CA ILE A 52 1.82 -2.78 -7.72
C ILE A 52 1.21 -1.81 -6.71
N GLY A 53 -0.08 -1.51 -6.82
CA GLY A 53 -0.82 -0.66 -5.89
C GLY A 53 -1.89 -1.45 -5.15
N PHE A 54 -2.21 -1.04 -3.92
CA PHE A 54 -3.31 -1.61 -3.14
C PHE A 54 -4.39 -0.57 -2.87
N THR A 55 -5.64 -0.96 -3.05
CA THR A 55 -6.79 -0.17 -2.57
C THR A 55 -7.19 -0.70 -1.21
N THR A 56 -7.34 0.18 -0.23
CA THR A 56 -7.62 -0.19 1.16
C THR A 56 -8.82 0.55 1.73
N VAL A 57 -9.56 -0.10 2.62
CA VAL A 57 -10.62 0.50 3.43
C VAL A 57 -10.28 0.31 4.91
N LEU A 58 -10.37 1.38 5.69
CA LEU A 58 -10.13 1.36 7.13
C LEU A 58 -11.25 0.59 7.86
N CYS A 59 -10.89 -0.12 8.92
CA CYS A 59 -11.83 -0.95 9.69
C CYS A 59 -11.44 -1.02 11.17
N HIS A 60 -12.35 -1.60 11.97
CA HIS A 60 -12.22 -1.68 13.43
C HIS A 60 -12.03 -0.32 14.08
N SER A 61 -13.05 0.53 13.87
CA SER A 61 -13.12 1.85 14.47
C SER A 61 -13.25 1.73 15.99
N LYS A 62 -12.55 2.61 16.70
CA LYS A 62 -12.65 2.77 18.14
C LYS A 62 -12.90 4.25 18.41
N PHE A 63 -13.91 4.51 19.25
CA PHE A 63 -14.16 5.84 19.76
C PHE A 63 -13.08 6.22 20.78
N THR A 64 -12.47 7.38 20.59
CA THR A 64 -11.39 7.87 21.46
C THR A 64 -11.56 9.34 21.79
N LEU A 65 -11.36 9.69 23.06
CA LEU A 65 -11.24 11.08 23.53
C LEU A 65 -9.78 11.52 23.37
N PHE A 66 -9.55 12.67 22.73
CA PHE A 66 -8.22 13.18 22.38
C PHE A 66 -7.44 12.25 21.44
N GLY A 67 -8.14 11.59 20.51
CA GLY A 67 -7.52 10.68 19.54
C GLY A 67 -6.68 11.34 18.45
N GLY A 68 -6.55 12.67 18.46
CA GLY A 68 -5.91 13.44 17.40
C GLY A 68 -4.47 12.96 17.10
N GLY A 69 -4.17 12.82 15.82
CA GLY A 69 -2.80 12.65 15.31
C GLY A 69 -2.26 11.21 15.24
N VAL A 70 -3.04 10.19 15.59
CA VAL A 70 -2.62 8.79 15.41
C VAL A 70 -2.93 8.32 13.99
N GLU A 71 -1.90 7.89 13.25
CA GLU A 71 -2.03 7.33 11.91
C GLU A 71 -3.01 6.14 11.90
N PRO A 72 -3.98 6.08 10.96
CA PRO A 72 -4.94 4.99 10.90
C PRO A 72 -4.29 3.70 10.37
N GLY A 73 -4.76 2.54 10.78
CA GLY A 73 -4.28 1.26 10.26
C GLY A 73 -2.95 0.78 10.85
N LEU A 74 -2.52 1.31 11.99
CA LEU A 74 -1.26 0.92 12.66
C LEU A 74 -1.24 -0.53 13.16
N LYS A 75 -2.40 -1.18 13.36
CA LYS A 75 -2.46 -2.63 13.62
C LYS A 75 -2.41 -3.47 12.34
N GLY A 76 -2.23 -2.85 11.17
CA GLY A 76 -2.05 -3.52 9.90
C GLY A 76 -3.30 -4.17 9.34
N ILE A 77 -3.09 -5.17 8.48
CA ILE A 77 -4.17 -5.84 7.75
C ILE A 77 -5.05 -6.69 8.67
N ASP A 78 -6.37 -6.63 8.45
CA ASP A 78 -7.37 -7.41 9.19
C ASP A 78 -7.43 -8.89 8.78
N GLU A 79 -7.03 -9.19 7.55
CA GLU A 79 -7.07 -10.55 6.99
C GLU A 79 -5.71 -10.89 6.36
N ARG A 80 -5.08 -11.98 6.80
CA ARG A 80 -3.79 -12.41 6.25
C ARG A 80 -3.90 -12.74 4.77
N ILE A 81 -2.93 -12.27 4.00
CA ILE A 81 -2.73 -12.62 2.59
C ILE A 81 -2.09 -14.00 2.54
N LYS A 82 -2.67 -14.92 1.77
CA LYS A 82 -2.04 -16.23 1.47
C LYS A 82 -0.95 -16.09 0.42
N SER A 83 -1.28 -15.43 -0.69
CA SER A 83 -0.38 -15.29 -1.82
C SER A 83 -0.75 -14.10 -2.70
N ILE A 84 0.25 -13.59 -3.42
CA ILE A 84 0.08 -12.69 -4.55
C ILE A 84 0.63 -13.41 -5.79
N GLU A 85 -0.25 -13.64 -6.75
CA GLU A 85 -0.02 -14.47 -7.93
C GLU A 85 -0.13 -13.62 -9.19
N ILE A 86 0.91 -13.64 -10.02
CA ILE A 86 0.97 -12.95 -11.31
C ILE A 86 0.95 -14.02 -12.39
N TYR A 87 0.04 -13.85 -13.35
CA TYR A 87 -0.22 -14.79 -14.41
C TYR A 87 -0.01 -14.16 -15.78
N THR A 88 0.49 -14.96 -16.71
CA THR A 88 0.46 -14.67 -18.15
C THR A 88 -0.94 -14.92 -18.71
N ARG A 89 -1.16 -14.57 -19.99
CA ARG A 89 -2.44 -14.81 -20.68
C ARG A 89 -2.79 -16.30 -20.81
N ASN A 90 -1.79 -17.17 -20.91
CA ASN A 90 -1.98 -18.63 -20.98
C ASN A 90 -2.12 -19.31 -19.61
N GLY A 91 -2.17 -18.55 -18.50
CA GLY A 91 -2.40 -19.09 -17.17
C GLY A 91 -1.15 -19.60 -16.43
N LYS A 92 0.04 -19.44 -17.01
CA LYS A 92 1.31 -19.71 -16.32
C LYS A 92 1.54 -18.69 -15.21
N THR A 93 1.87 -19.16 -14.00
CA THR A 93 2.27 -18.29 -12.89
C THR A 93 3.72 -17.85 -13.05
N ILE A 94 3.96 -16.55 -12.91
CA ILE A 94 5.28 -15.92 -13.07
C ILE A 94 5.69 -15.06 -11.86
N SER A 95 4.96 -15.12 -10.73
CA SER A 95 5.28 -14.34 -9.51
C SER A 95 6.72 -14.47 -9.04
N SER A 96 7.32 -15.67 -9.15
CA SER A 96 8.69 -15.94 -8.72
C SER A 96 9.74 -15.23 -9.56
N HIS A 97 9.38 -14.78 -10.78
CA HIS A 97 10.28 -14.04 -11.65
C HIS A 97 10.40 -12.56 -11.26
N PHE A 98 9.51 -12.06 -10.40
CA PHE A 98 9.52 -10.69 -9.93
C PHE A 98 10.47 -10.51 -8.75
N LYS A 99 11.41 -9.59 -8.93
CA LYS A 99 12.44 -9.23 -7.95
C LYS A 99 12.31 -7.74 -7.61
N GLY A 100 12.51 -7.39 -6.35
CA GLY A 100 12.71 -6.00 -5.97
C GLY A 100 14.17 -5.60 -6.10
N TRP A 101 14.44 -4.31 -5.96
CA TRP A 101 15.79 -3.77 -6.03
C TRP A 101 16.63 -4.15 -4.81
N ARG A 102 16.08 -3.92 -3.60
CA ARG A 102 16.60 -4.27 -2.28
C ARG A 102 15.43 -4.40 -1.30
N ALA A 103 15.64 -5.10 -0.18
CA ALA A 103 14.66 -5.11 0.90
C ALA A 103 14.51 -3.70 1.49
N SER A 104 13.28 -3.21 1.61
CA SER A 104 12.93 -1.97 2.32
C SER A 104 13.47 -0.68 1.68
N LEU A 105 13.72 -0.67 0.36
CA LEU A 105 14.01 0.56 -0.35
C LEU A 105 12.74 1.42 -0.42
N GLU A 106 12.83 2.64 0.12
CA GLU A 106 11.85 3.70 -0.06
C GLU A 106 12.42 4.76 -0.99
N GLY A 107 11.62 5.25 -1.92
CA GLY A 107 12.04 6.28 -2.86
C GLY A 107 10.86 6.99 -3.49
N SER A 108 11.17 7.94 -4.35
CA SER A 108 10.17 8.71 -5.10
C SER A 108 10.38 8.55 -6.61
N ILE A 109 9.29 8.34 -7.33
CA ILE A 109 9.23 8.40 -8.79
C ILE A 109 8.26 9.50 -9.22
N SER A 110 8.54 10.14 -10.35
CA SER A 110 7.68 11.16 -10.96
C SER A 110 7.25 10.72 -12.34
N ASP A 111 5.98 10.92 -12.68
CA ASP A 111 5.49 10.84 -14.08
C ASP A 111 5.61 12.20 -14.82
N GLY A 112 6.19 13.21 -14.16
CA GLY A 112 6.27 14.59 -14.66
C GLY A 112 5.09 15.48 -14.27
N THR A 113 4.01 14.90 -13.72
CA THR A 113 2.86 15.64 -13.17
C THR A 113 2.84 15.59 -11.66
N ALA A 114 3.12 14.43 -11.08
CA ALA A 114 3.12 14.23 -9.63
C ALA A 114 4.25 13.29 -9.18
N ASP A 115 4.62 13.44 -7.92
CA ASP A 115 5.62 12.61 -7.28
C ASP A 115 4.94 11.55 -6.42
N TYR A 116 5.46 10.34 -6.51
CA TYR A 116 4.89 9.17 -5.86
C TYR A 116 5.93 8.40 -5.07
N SER A 117 5.63 8.19 -3.79
CA SER A 117 6.41 7.29 -2.95
C SER A 117 6.20 5.83 -3.38
N TYR A 118 7.31 5.10 -3.46
CA TYR A 118 7.30 3.67 -3.67
C TYR A 118 8.14 2.96 -2.62
N LEU A 119 7.78 1.70 -2.38
CA LEU A 119 8.53 0.75 -1.56
C LEU A 119 8.94 -0.45 -2.43
N SER A 120 10.02 -1.13 -2.08
CA SER A 120 10.41 -2.39 -2.71
C SER A 120 10.68 -3.47 -1.67
N SER A 121 10.22 -4.68 -1.96
CA SER A 121 10.53 -5.90 -1.23
C SER A 121 11.40 -6.79 -2.11
N SER A 122 12.27 -7.62 -1.54
CA SER A 122 13.19 -8.45 -2.33
C SER A 122 12.50 -9.31 -3.39
N ASN A 123 11.28 -9.78 -3.12
CA ASN A 123 10.40 -10.48 -4.06
C ASN A 123 8.93 -10.41 -3.57
N ILE A 124 8.00 -10.97 -4.35
CA ILE A 124 6.56 -10.96 -4.03
C ILE A 124 6.22 -11.73 -2.75
N ARG A 125 6.95 -12.80 -2.42
CA ARG A 125 6.75 -13.56 -1.17
C ARG A 125 7.10 -12.70 0.05
N GLU A 126 8.23 -12.00 0.01
CA GLU A 126 8.63 -11.11 1.10
C GLU A 126 7.69 -9.90 1.25
N LEU A 127 7.08 -9.42 0.16
CA LEU A 127 6.02 -8.43 0.26
C LEU A 127 4.82 -8.97 1.06
N VAL A 128 4.40 -10.21 0.79
CA VAL A 128 3.29 -10.86 1.51
C VAL A 128 3.63 -11.02 2.99
N ASN A 129 4.84 -11.47 3.32
CA ASN A 129 5.31 -11.58 4.70
C ASN A 129 5.30 -10.22 5.39
N SER A 130 5.92 -9.21 4.76
CA SER A 130 6.02 -7.85 5.30
C SER A 130 4.65 -7.21 5.59
N ILE A 131 3.66 -7.43 4.72
CA ILE A 131 2.29 -6.95 4.97
C ILE A 131 1.64 -7.70 6.13
N ASN A 132 1.77 -9.02 6.16
CA ASN A 132 1.15 -9.87 7.16
C ASN A 132 1.74 -9.71 8.56
N ASP A 133 3.04 -9.42 8.64
CA ASP A 133 3.80 -9.34 9.88
C ASP A 133 3.89 -7.89 10.39
N ARG A 134 3.22 -6.96 9.68
CA ARG A 134 3.02 -5.56 10.09
C ARG A 134 4.32 -4.77 10.15
N ASP A 135 5.24 -5.10 9.25
CA ASP A 135 6.47 -4.34 9.08
C ASP A 135 6.19 -2.96 8.46
N ARG A 136 7.25 -2.19 8.22
CA ARG A 136 7.22 -0.86 7.59
C ARG A 136 6.32 -0.78 6.34
N GLN A 137 6.19 -1.85 5.55
CA GLN A 137 5.37 -1.85 4.33
C GLN A 137 3.90 -2.25 4.55
N GLY A 138 3.55 -2.73 5.74
CA GLY A 138 2.28 -3.39 6.05
C GLY A 138 1.35 -2.63 6.99
N VAL A 139 1.72 -1.43 7.43
CA VAL A 139 0.98 -0.64 8.43
C VAL A 139 0.75 0.79 7.97
N GLY A 140 -0.27 1.42 8.54
CA GLY A 140 -0.50 2.83 8.33
C GLY A 140 -0.89 3.17 6.89
N GLU A 141 -0.56 4.40 6.50
CA GLU A 141 -0.66 4.95 5.15
C GLU A 141 0.36 4.33 4.19
N ARG A 142 1.44 3.70 4.71
CA ARG A 142 2.48 3.07 3.87
C ARG A 142 1.95 1.90 3.04
N ILE A 143 0.84 1.28 3.43
CA ILE A 143 0.18 0.27 2.58
C ILE A 143 -0.26 0.86 1.23
N LYS A 144 -0.54 2.17 1.17
CA LYS A 144 -0.98 2.87 -0.04
C LYS A 144 0.16 3.22 -0.99
N PHE A 145 1.41 3.16 -0.52
CA PHE A 145 2.57 3.43 -1.39
C PHE A 145 2.60 2.38 -2.50
N ARG A 146 3.16 2.72 -3.67
CA ARG A 146 3.30 1.72 -4.74
C ARG A 146 4.42 0.74 -4.40
N ARG A 147 4.36 -0.48 -4.91
CA ARG A 147 5.42 -1.49 -4.76
C ARG A 147 6.14 -1.68 -6.08
N LEU A 148 7.44 -1.35 -6.11
CA LEU A 148 8.25 -1.44 -7.31
C LEU A 148 8.95 -2.80 -7.40
N PHE A 149 8.71 -3.49 -8.50
CA PHE A 149 9.37 -4.74 -8.87
C PHE A 149 9.89 -4.68 -10.30
N TYR A 150 10.82 -5.56 -10.63
CA TYR A 150 11.25 -5.82 -11.99
C TYR A 150 11.26 -7.32 -12.28
N THR A 151 11.24 -7.65 -13.56
CA THR A 151 11.42 -9.02 -14.05
C THR A 151 12.40 -9.02 -15.22
N ASN A 152 13.18 -10.10 -15.31
CA ASN A 152 14.02 -10.40 -16.48
C ASN A 152 13.35 -11.44 -17.40
N SER A 153 12.13 -11.86 -17.08
CA SER A 153 11.40 -12.83 -17.88
C SER A 153 10.81 -12.18 -19.13
N ASP A 154 10.82 -12.93 -20.23
CA ASP A 154 10.11 -12.52 -21.46
C ASP A 154 8.60 -12.74 -21.38
N ASP A 155 8.14 -13.51 -20.39
CA ASP A 155 6.72 -13.71 -20.13
C ASP A 155 6.04 -12.37 -19.83
N ILE A 156 5.01 -12.03 -20.62
CA ILE A 156 4.23 -10.80 -20.44
C ILE A 156 3.18 -11.02 -19.33
N PRO A 157 3.23 -10.27 -18.22
CA PRO A 157 2.22 -10.33 -17.17
C PRO A 157 0.86 -9.87 -17.71
N TYR A 158 -0.19 -10.59 -17.36
CA TYR A 158 -1.54 -10.33 -17.87
C TYR A 158 -2.55 -10.08 -16.75
N LYS A 159 -2.43 -10.81 -15.64
CA LYS A 159 -3.35 -10.72 -14.51
C LYS A 159 -2.60 -10.85 -13.19
N ILE A 160 -2.97 -10.04 -12.21
CA ILE A 160 -2.50 -10.16 -10.83
C ILE A 160 -3.66 -10.56 -9.91
N VAL A 161 -3.39 -11.42 -8.94
CA VAL A 161 -4.39 -11.99 -8.02
C VAL A 161 -3.84 -11.96 -6.61
N ILE A 162 -4.56 -11.36 -5.66
CA ILE A 162 -4.32 -11.55 -4.23
C ILE A 162 -5.28 -12.64 -3.73
N ARG A 163 -4.76 -13.62 -3.00
CA ARG A 163 -5.58 -14.64 -2.34
C ARG A 163 -5.57 -14.45 -0.83
N PHE A 164 -6.75 -14.57 -0.24
CA PHE A 164 -6.96 -14.66 1.19
C PHE A 164 -7.54 -16.03 1.55
N ASN A 165 -7.87 -16.23 2.82
CA ASN A 165 -8.51 -17.47 3.27
C ASN A 165 -9.88 -17.70 2.61
N LYS A 166 -10.73 -16.67 2.58
CA LYS A 166 -12.14 -16.80 2.18
C LYS A 166 -12.49 -16.10 0.86
N ARG A 167 -11.55 -15.34 0.29
CA ARG A 167 -11.79 -14.53 -0.91
C ARG A 167 -10.52 -14.33 -1.73
N LYS A 168 -10.71 -13.80 -2.94
CA LYS A 168 -9.63 -13.35 -3.83
C LYS A 168 -9.97 -12.01 -4.44
N ILE A 169 -8.95 -11.21 -4.72
CA ILE A 169 -9.04 -9.98 -5.50
C ILE A 169 -8.19 -10.20 -6.75
N ASN A 170 -8.64 -9.73 -7.90
CA ASN A 170 -7.84 -9.80 -9.12
C ASN A 170 -8.01 -8.55 -9.97
N SER A 171 -7.01 -8.28 -10.79
CA SER A 171 -7.02 -7.19 -11.76
C SER A 171 -6.19 -7.57 -12.99
N LYS A 172 -6.51 -6.96 -14.14
CA LYS A 172 -5.69 -7.06 -15.34
C LYS A 172 -4.45 -6.17 -15.19
N VAL A 173 -3.32 -6.64 -15.71
CA VAL A 173 -2.09 -5.85 -15.76
C VAL A 173 -2.19 -4.88 -16.94
N ILE A 174 -1.93 -3.61 -16.67
CA ILE A 174 -1.79 -2.58 -17.70
C ILE A 174 -0.34 -2.62 -18.18
N ASN A 175 -0.12 -3.07 -19.42
CA ASN A 175 1.22 -3.18 -20.01
C ASN A 175 1.56 -2.00 -20.94
N GLU A 176 0.68 -1.01 -21.03
CA GLU A 176 1.03 0.27 -21.64
C GLU A 176 2.09 0.94 -20.74
N GLU A 177 3.29 1.15 -21.28
CA GLU A 177 4.42 1.64 -20.50
C GLU A 177 4.24 3.12 -20.17
N GLU A 178 3.96 3.40 -18.90
CA GLU A 178 4.01 4.75 -18.36
C GLU A 178 5.48 5.12 -18.07
N LYS A 179 5.90 6.31 -18.51
CA LYS A 179 7.27 6.80 -18.28
C LYS A 179 7.37 7.47 -16.92
N TYR A 180 8.26 6.97 -16.08
CA TYR A 180 8.62 7.58 -14.81
C TYR A 180 10.10 7.95 -14.78
N LYS A 181 10.42 9.00 -14.03
CA LYS A 181 11.77 9.38 -13.63
C LYS A 181 11.97 9.02 -12.15
N VAL A 182 13.14 8.51 -11.81
CA VAL A 182 13.48 8.24 -10.40
C VAL A 182 14.05 9.52 -9.82
N ILE A 183 13.35 10.09 -8.83
CA ILE A 183 13.73 11.37 -8.21
C ILE A 183 14.75 11.12 -7.10
N SER A 184 14.51 10.09 -6.30
CA SER A 184 15.40 9.68 -5.23
C SER A 184 15.28 8.18 -5.01
N ALA A 185 16.43 7.51 -4.92
CA ALA A 185 16.55 6.27 -4.20
C ALA A 185 17.16 6.65 -2.85
N ALA A 186 16.53 6.31 -1.72
CA ALA A 186 17.16 6.54 -0.43
C ALA A 186 18.58 5.94 -0.47
N HIS A 187 19.59 6.82 -0.33
CA HIS A 187 20.96 6.40 -0.19
C HIS A 187 21.07 5.55 1.07
N SER A 188 21.65 4.36 0.90
CA SER A 188 22.10 3.48 1.99
C SER A 188 23.02 4.22 2.94
#